data_AF-A0A921UIC6-F1
#
_entry.id   AF-A0A921UIC6-F1
#
_cell.length_a   1.000
_cell.length_b   1.000
_cell.length_c   1.000
_cell.angle_alpha   90.00
_cell.angle_beta   90.00
_cell.angle_gamma   90.00
#
_symmetry.space_group_name_H-M   'P 1'
#
loop_
_entity.id
_entity.type
_entity.pdbx_description
1 polymer ?
#
loop_
_entity_poly.entity_id
_entity_poly.type
_entity_poly.pdbx_seq_one_letter_code
_entity_poly.pdbx_strand_id
1 'polypeptide(L)'
;MAKMILLLIILVATITAAVEAAPSPAVPVPQQSSAEADKKINEVNLTLKKVFDDVIATAPPAKKQEAIDATTKQLQVAERALAKAKAGGDEKVAKLAMSYELSARIVTETPPAMKLERMEELFNAMAAPNHKTECHPNAEADKPFCETVSKLQKAFKEVRSAVAQGKKEETIDDVFLVNQEFAPTIRAINKAYADGDEKEIAAVLATYDKCADAILAAPLAEKFKVMKESIAAASRAPGKQAP
;
A
#
# COMPACT_ATOMS: atom_id res chain seq x y z
N MET A 1 -71.66 17.36 -33.14
CA MET A 1 -71.23 18.22 -32.03
C MET A 1 -71.17 17.39 -30.75
N ALA A 2 -70.03 17.48 -30.05
CA ALA A 2 -69.75 17.09 -28.67
C ALA A 2 -69.58 15.61 -28.28
N LYS A 3 -68.63 15.45 -27.34
CA LYS A 3 -68.34 14.33 -26.42
C LYS A 3 -67.43 13.24 -26.97
N MET A 4 -66.46 12.70 -26.24
CA MET A 4 -65.87 13.04 -24.94
C MET A 4 -64.62 12.16 -24.77
N ILE A 5 -63.69 12.67 -23.99
CA ILE A 5 -62.51 12.03 -23.37
C ILE A 5 -62.88 10.70 -22.67
N LEU A 6 -62.05 9.65 -22.83
CA LEU A 6 -61.51 8.75 -21.75
C LEU A 6 -60.62 7.67 -22.40
N LEU A 7 -59.29 7.68 -22.23
CA LEU A 7 -58.51 7.02 -21.15
C LEU A 7 -58.63 5.48 -21.12
N LEU A 8 -57.43 4.86 -21.18
CA LEU A 8 -56.99 3.65 -20.49
C LEU A 8 -56.93 2.29 -21.23
N ILE A 9 -55.70 1.73 -21.18
CA ILE A 9 -55.36 0.39 -20.67
C ILE A 9 -55.01 -0.73 -21.69
N ILE A 10 -53.71 -1.07 -21.65
CA ILE A 10 -53.08 -2.41 -21.62
C ILE A 10 -52.77 -3.13 -22.95
N LEU A 11 -51.45 -3.14 -23.23
CA LEU A 11 -50.58 -4.31 -23.48
C LEU A 11 -51.08 -5.40 -24.44
N VAL A 12 -50.42 -5.56 -25.60
CA VAL A 12 -49.87 -6.87 -26.06
C VAL A 12 -48.70 -6.60 -27.00
N ALA A 13 -47.66 -7.42 -26.80
CA ALA A 13 -46.34 -7.40 -27.40
C ALA A 13 -46.27 -7.89 -28.86
N THR A 14 -45.02 -7.88 -29.36
CA THR A 14 -44.44 -8.53 -30.55
C THR A 14 -44.51 -7.65 -31.81
N ILE A 15 -43.47 -7.51 -32.65
CA ILE A 15 -42.47 -8.49 -33.08
C ILE A 15 -41.18 -7.77 -33.58
N THR A 16 -40.04 -8.43 -33.41
CA THR A 16 -38.86 -8.53 -34.32
C THR A 16 -38.06 -7.28 -34.74
N ALA A 17 -36.77 -7.30 -34.39
CA ALA A 17 -35.72 -7.38 -35.41
C ALA A 17 -34.47 -8.05 -34.80
N ALA A 18 -34.17 -9.26 -35.28
CA ALA A 18 -32.81 -9.80 -35.20
C ALA A 18 -31.96 -8.99 -36.17
N VAL A 19 -30.97 -8.28 -35.65
CA VAL A 19 -29.86 -7.74 -36.42
C VAL A 19 -28.60 -8.38 -35.85
N GLU A 20 -28.05 -9.32 -36.63
CA GLU A 20 -26.65 -9.70 -36.55
C GLU A 20 -25.80 -8.44 -36.62
N ALA A 21 -25.15 -8.10 -35.53
CA ALA A 21 -24.07 -7.12 -35.51
C ALA A 21 -22.82 -7.84 -35.00
N ALA A 22 -21.76 -7.74 -35.81
CA ALA A 22 -20.40 -8.19 -35.56
C ALA A 22 -19.92 -7.95 -34.12
N PRO A 23 -18.93 -8.72 -33.62
CA PRO A 23 -18.36 -8.51 -32.30
C PRO A 23 -17.79 -7.09 -32.19
N SER A 24 -18.55 -6.21 -31.54
CA SER A 24 -18.08 -4.91 -31.11
C SER A 24 -16.92 -5.12 -30.14
N PRO A 25 -15.79 -4.38 -30.24
CA PRO A 25 -14.74 -4.48 -29.25
C PRO A 25 -15.34 -4.15 -27.89
N ALA A 26 -15.33 -5.14 -27.00
CA ALA A 26 -15.89 -5.02 -25.66
C ALA A 26 -15.27 -3.82 -24.95
N VAL A 27 -15.98 -2.70 -24.93
CA VAL A 27 -15.75 -1.65 -23.94
C VAL A 27 -16.00 -2.34 -22.59
N PRO A 28 -15.03 -2.36 -21.66
CA PRO A 28 -15.27 -2.95 -20.34
C PRO A 28 -16.40 -2.15 -19.71
N VAL A 29 -17.59 -2.74 -19.61
CA VAL A 29 -18.66 -2.18 -18.81
C VAL A 29 -18.11 -2.14 -17.39
N PRO A 30 -18.09 -0.99 -16.70
CA PRO A 30 -17.71 -0.93 -15.29
C PRO A 30 -18.56 -1.96 -14.56
N GLN A 31 -17.93 -2.98 -13.96
CA GLN A 31 -18.66 -3.96 -13.17
C GLN A 31 -19.34 -3.21 -12.01
N GLN A 32 -20.65 -3.07 -12.11
CA GLN A 32 -21.47 -2.45 -11.09
C GLN A 32 -21.36 -3.32 -9.83
N SER A 33 -20.85 -2.75 -8.74
CA SER A 33 -20.61 -3.50 -7.51
C SER A 33 -21.88 -4.13 -6.96
N SER A 34 -21.80 -5.36 -6.45
CA SER A 34 -22.94 -6.08 -5.91
C SER A 34 -23.28 -5.71 -4.45
N ALA A 35 -24.45 -6.17 -3.98
CA ALA A 35 -24.81 -6.07 -2.57
C ALA A 35 -23.85 -6.87 -1.67
N GLU A 36 -23.26 -7.94 -2.21
CA GLU A 36 -22.25 -8.77 -1.57
C GLU A 36 -20.96 -7.98 -1.34
N ALA A 37 -20.53 -7.17 -2.30
CA ALA A 37 -19.38 -6.27 -2.13
C ALA A 37 -19.62 -5.24 -1.02
N ASP A 38 -20.82 -4.65 -0.97
CA ASP A 38 -21.20 -3.70 0.09
C ASP A 38 -21.19 -4.35 1.48
N LYS A 39 -21.77 -5.55 1.58
CA LYS A 39 -21.74 -6.33 2.82
C LYS A 39 -20.30 -6.60 3.26
N LYS A 40 -19.43 -7.06 2.34
CA LYS A 40 -18.03 -7.38 2.66
C LYS A 40 -17.24 -6.15 3.11
N ILE A 41 -17.42 -5.01 2.46
CA ILE A 41 -16.79 -3.74 2.86
C ILE A 41 -17.21 -3.35 4.28
N ASN A 42 -18.50 -3.46 4.61
CA ASN A 42 -19.00 -3.16 5.94
C ASN A 42 -18.43 -4.10 7.01
N GLU A 43 -18.34 -5.40 6.73
CA GLU A 43 -17.74 -6.39 7.62
C GLU A 43 -16.25 -6.09 7.90
N VAL A 44 -15.49 -5.74 6.85
CA VAL A 44 -14.08 -5.34 6.98
C VAL A 44 -13.97 -4.07 7.81
N ASN A 45 -14.74 -3.03 7.52
CA ASN A 45 -14.69 -1.77 8.28
C ASN A 45 -15.01 -1.98 9.77
N LEU A 46 -15.97 -2.85 10.09
CA LEU A 46 -16.26 -3.23 11.48
C LEU A 46 -15.09 -3.98 12.13
N THR A 47 -14.43 -4.87 11.39
CA THR A 47 -13.25 -5.60 11.87
C THR A 47 -12.10 -4.64 12.14
N LEU A 48 -11.83 -3.71 11.22
CA LEU A 48 -10.77 -2.72 11.36
C LEU A 48 -11.01 -1.81 12.57
N LYS A 49 -12.23 -1.31 12.76
CA LYS A 49 -12.59 -0.50 13.95
C LYS A 49 -12.29 -1.23 15.25
N LYS A 50 -12.70 -2.50 15.38
CA LYS A 50 -12.43 -3.31 16.57
C LYS A 50 -10.93 -3.47 16.84
N VAL A 51 -10.14 -3.76 15.81
CA VAL A 51 -8.68 -3.91 15.96
C VAL A 51 -8.02 -2.60 16.31
N PHE A 52 -8.46 -1.49 15.72
CA PHE A 52 -7.94 -0.17 16.01
C PHE A 52 -8.31 0.31 17.42
N ASP A 53 -9.52 0.03 17.90
CA ASP A 53 -9.90 0.30 19.28
C ASP A 53 -9.01 -0.47 20.28
N ASP A 54 -8.68 -1.73 19.97
CA ASP A 54 -7.76 -2.56 20.75
C ASP A 54 -6.31 -2.04 20.70
N VAL A 55 -5.83 -1.57 19.55
CA VAL A 55 -4.53 -0.86 19.43
C VAL A 55 -4.50 0.37 20.33
N ILE A 56 -5.54 1.21 20.28
CA ILE A 56 -5.65 2.39 21.16
C ILE A 56 -5.68 1.95 22.61
N ALA A 57 -6.51 0.97 22.98
CA ALA A 57 -6.67 0.49 24.35
C ALA A 57 -5.35 -0.02 24.96
N THR A 58 -4.55 -0.74 24.16
CA THR A 58 -3.28 -1.35 24.58
C THR A 58 -2.07 -0.41 24.50
N ALA A 59 -2.19 0.74 23.84
CA ALA A 59 -1.11 1.70 23.73
C ALA A 59 -0.69 2.26 25.11
N PRO A 60 0.62 2.32 25.41
CA PRO A 60 1.14 2.98 26.59
C PRO A 60 0.69 4.45 26.66
N PRO A 61 0.58 5.07 27.85
CA PRO A 61 0.13 6.46 27.99
C PRO A 61 0.89 7.46 27.11
N ALA A 62 2.22 7.31 27.03
CA ALA A 62 3.08 8.17 26.21
C ALA A 62 2.80 8.07 24.70
N LYS A 63 2.21 6.96 24.24
CA LYS A 63 1.90 6.68 22.83
C LYS A 63 0.40 6.72 22.54
N LYS A 64 -0.44 7.13 23.49
CA LYS A 64 -1.89 7.05 23.35
C LYS A 64 -2.40 7.93 22.21
N GLN A 65 -1.88 9.16 22.10
CA GLN A 65 -2.25 10.08 21.03
C GLN A 65 -1.75 9.59 19.67
N GLU A 66 -0.49 9.13 19.60
CA GLU A 66 0.09 8.49 18.40
C GLU A 66 -0.81 7.34 17.90
N ALA A 67 -1.29 6.48 18.81
CA ALA A 67 -2.19 5.39 18.46
C ALA A 67 -3.54 5.87 17.91
N ILE A 68 -4.14 6.91 18.50
CA ILE A 68 -5.41 7.49 18.03
C ILE A 68 -5.23 8.07 16.62
N ASP A 69 -4.17 8.84 16.40
CA ASP A 69 -3.91 9.50 15.13
C ASP A 69 -3.61 8.47 14.03
N ALA A 70 -2.75 7.49 14.32
CA ALA A 70 -2.38 6.44 13.39
C ALA A 70 -3.58 5.58 12.99
N THR A 71 -4.39 5.13 13.94
CA THR A 71 -5.56 4.29 13.65
C THR A 71 -6.65 5.04 12.89
N THR A 72 -6.93 6.29 13.25
CA THR A 72 -7.89 7.15 12.52
C THR A 72 -7.48 7.30 11.07
N LYS A 73 -6.20 7.57 10.83
CA LYS A 73 -5.64 7.71 9.49
C LYS A 73 -5.72 6.41 8.69
N GLN A 74 -5.34 5.27 9.28
CA GLN A 74 -5.40 3.99 8.58
C GLN A 74 -6.83 3.58 8.23
N LEU A 75 -7.81 3.93 9.07
CA LEU A 75 -9.21 3.71 8.73
C LEU A 75 -9.62 4.49 7.49
N GLN A 76 -9.25 5.77 7.40
CA GLN A 76 -9.54 6.59 6.22
C GLN A 76 -8.82 6.10 4.96
N VAL A 77 -7.59 5.59 5.08
CA VAL A 77 -6.87 4.98 3.97
C VAL A 77 -7.59 3.71 3.50
N ALA A 78 -7.99 2.84 4.43
CA ALA A 78 -8.69 1.59 4.12
C ALA A 78 -10.06 1.83 3.48
N GLU A 79 -10.84 2.77 4.00
CA GLU A 79 -12.15 3.13 3.45
C GLU A 79 -12.03 3.63 2.00
N ARG A 80 -11.04 4.48 1.71
CA ARG A 80 -10.76 4.96 0.34
C ARG A 80 -10.31 3.82 -0.58
N ALA A 81 -9.44 2.93 -0.10
CA ALA A 81 -8.97 1.79 -0.89
C ALA A 81 -10.10 0.81 -1.21
N LEU A 82 -10.97 0.50 -0.24
CA LEU A 82 -12.14 -0.34 -0.42
C LEU A 82 -13.17 0.30 -1.38
N ALA A 83 -13.38 1.61 -1.30
CA ALA A 83 -14.23 2.34 -2.26
C ALA A 83 -13.67 2.29 -3.69
N LYS A 84 -12.34 2.42 -3.85
CA LYS A 84 -11.68 2.27 -5.16
C LYS A 84 -11.78 0.83 -5.68
N ALA A 85 -11.62 -0.16 -4.80
CA ALA A 85 -11.79 -1.57 -5.15
C ALA A 85 -13.23 -1.87 -5.58
N LYS A 86 -14.22 -1.29 -4.89
CA LYS A 86 -15.65 -1.39 -5.24
C LYS A 86 -15.93 -0.93 -6.66
N ALA A 87 -15.33 0.19 -7.10
CA ALA A 87 -15.44 0.67 -8.48
C ALA A 87 -14.82 -0.26 -9.52
N GLY A 88 -13.96 -1.21 -9.10
CA GLY A 88 -13.31 -2.19 -9.97
C GLY A 88 -13.86 -3.61 -9.86
N GLY A 89 -15.00 -3.81 -9.19
CA GLY A 89 -15.73 -5.08 -9.11
C GLY A 89 -15.47 -5.92 -7.85
N ASP A 90 -16.35 -6.89 -7.63
CA ASP A 90 -16.40 -7.72 -6.41
C ASP A 90 -15.11 -8.50 -6.14
N GLU A 91 -14.43 -8.98 -7.18
CA GLU A 91 -13.17 -9.71 -7.03
C GLU A 91 -12.08 -8.83 -6.39
N LYS A 92 -12.00 -7.56 -6.79
CA LYS A 92 -11.05 -6.61 -6.21
C LYS A 92 -11.39 -6.29 -4.76
N VAL A 93 -12.68 -6.15 -4.46
CA VAL A 93 -13.17 -5.99 -3.08
C VAL A 93 -12.78 -7.21 -2.24
N ALA A 94 -13.06 -8.43 -2.72
CA ALA A 94 -12.74 -9.66 -2.00
C ALA A 94 -11.23 -9.80 -1.74
N LYS A 95 -10.39 -9.55 -2.75
CA LYS A 95 -8.93 -9.62 -2.62
C LYS A 95 -8.41 -8.60 -1.61
N LEU A 96 -8.83 -7.35 -1.69
CA LEU A 96 -8.40 -6.30 -0.78
C LEU A 96 -8.93 -6.53 0.65
N ALA A 97 -10.18 -6.96 0.78
CA ALA A 97 -10.78 -7.33 2.05
C ALA A 97 -10.00 -8.43 2.77
N MET A 98 -9.59 -9.48 2.05
CA MET A 98 -8.76 -10.55 2.62
C MET A 98 -7.42 -10.01 3.14
N SER A 99 -6.79 -9.06 2.46
CA SER A 99 -5.54 -8.43 2.93
C SER A 99 -5.73 -7.64 4.21
N TYR A 100 -6.83 -6.88 4.33
CA TYR A 100 -7.18 -6.18 5.56
C TYR A 100 -7.51 -7.14 6.71
N GLU A 101 -8.28 -8.19 6.45
CA GLU A 101 -8.64 -9.20 7.46
C GLU A 101 -7.41 -9.96 7.98
N LEU A 102 -6.49 -10.32 7.10
CA LEU A 102 -5.23 -10.96 7.49
C LEU A 102 -4.37 -10.00 8.34
N SER A 103 -4.22 -8.76 7.91
CA SER A 103 -3.43 -7.76 8.64
C SER A 103 -4.04 -7.46 10.01
N ALA A 104 -5.37 -7.31 10.07
CA ALA A 104 -6.11 -7.13 11.31
C ALA A 104 -5.89 -8.29 12.28
N ARG A 105 -5.95 -9.55 11.80
CA ARG A 105 -5.68 -10.74 12.62
C ARG A 105 -4.26 -10.71 13.20
N ILE A 106 -3.26 -10.41 12.37
CA ILE A 106 -1.86 -10.33 12.82
C ILE A 106 -1.71 -9.28 13.93
N VAL A 107 -2.35 -8.10 13.79
CA VAL A 107 -2.32 -7.05 14.83
C VAL A 107 -3.00 -7.54 16.10
N THR A 108 -4.16 -8.19 16.01
CA THR A 108 -4.86 -8.74 17.18
C THR A 108 -4.01 -9.74 17.96
N GLU A 109 -3.31 -10.63 17.25
CA GLU A 109 -2.45 -11.67 17.83
C GLU A 109 -1.10 -11.13 18.33
N THR A 110 -0.75 -9.89 17.99
CA THR A 110 0.51 -9.26 18.40
C THR A 110 0.47 -8.88 19.89
N PRO A 111 1.57 -9.08 20.65
CA PRO A 111 1.66 -8.63 22.03
C PRO A 111 1.30 -7.15 22.21
N PRO A 112 0.59 -6.75 23.29
CA PRO A 112 0.06 -5.38 23.47
C PRO A 112 1.04 -4.26 23.17
N ALA A 113 2.28 -4.36 23.67
CA ALA A 113 3.31 -3.33 23.50
C ALA A 113 3.76 -3.13 22.03
N MET A 114 3.53 -4.11 21.15
CA MET A 114 3.94 -4.09 19.75
C MET A 114 2.76 -3.86 18.79
N LYS A 115 1.51 -3.80 19.27
CA LYS A 115 0.33 -3.69 18.40
C LYS A 115 0.33 -2.43 17.54
N LEU A 116 0.71 -1.28 18.10
CA LEU A 116 0.79 -0.02 17.37
C LEU A 116 1.81 -0.09 16.23
N GLU A 117 3.06 -0.45 16.55
CA GLU A 117 4.13 -0.59 15.54
C GLU A 117 3.76 -1.61 14.46
N ARG A 118 3.19 -2.75 14.88
CA ARG A 118 2.80 -3.80 13.94
C ARG A 118 1.65 -3.37 13.03
N MET A 119 0.70 -2.61 13.54
CA MET A 119 -0.38 -2.02 12.77
C MET A 119 0.17 -1.04 11.74
N GLU A 120 1.01 -0.10 12.15
CA GLU A 120 1.61 0.86 11.22
C GLU A 120 2.41 0.16 10.11
N GLU A 121 3.21 -0.86 10.46
CA GLU A 121 3.99 -1.61 9.47
C GLU A 121 3.12 -2.28 8.40
N LEU A 122 2.09 -3.02 8.84
CA LEU A 122 1.23 -3.77 7.92
C LEU A 122 0.34 -2.85 7.08
N PHE A 123 -0.25 -1.84 7.70
CA PHE A 123 -1.22 -0.98 7.03
C PHE A 123 -0.55 0.08 6.15
N ASN A 124 0.62 0.62 6.53
CA ASN A 124 1.40 1.47 5.64
C ASN A 124 1.83 0.72 4.37
N ALA A 125 2.22 -0.56 4.51
CA ALA A 125 2.60 -1.38 3.36
C ALA A 125 1.45 -1.62 2.37
N MET A 126 0.19 -1.57 2.83
CA MET A 126 -0.99 -1.66 1.96
C MET A 126 -1.33 -0.36 1.25
N ALA A 127 -0.83 0.79 1.74
CA ALA A 127 -1.03 2.10 1.11
C ALA A 127 -0.05 2.36 -0.04
N ALA A 128 1.13 1.74 0.00
CA ALA A 128 2.13 1.83 -1.05
C ALA A 128 1.82 0.89 -2.22
N PRO A 129 2.28 1.22 -3.45
CA PRO A 129 2.18 0.31 -4.57
C PRO A 129 2.86 -1.03 -4.27
N ASN A 130 2.26 -2.13 -4.70
CA ASN A 130 2.83 -3.44 -4.46
C ASN A 130 3.98 -3.71 -5.43
N HIS A 131 5.23 -3.63 -4.95
CA HIS A 131 6.40 -3.86 -5.80
C HIS A 131 6.48 -5.23 -6.47
N LYS A 132 5.72 -6.24 -6.01
CA LYS A 132 5.70 -7.58 -6.60
C LYS A 132 4.63 -7.77 -7.67
N THR A 133 3.54 -7.01 -7.60
CA THR A 133 2.36 -7.25 -8.46
C THR A 133 1.88 -6.03 -9.22
N GLU A 134 2.30 -4.83 -8.84
CA GLU A 134 1.87 -3.55 -9.44
C GLU A 134 3.03 -2.85 -10.17
N CYS A 135 4.28 -3.20 -9.82
CA CYS A 135 5.44 -2.79 -10.58
C CYS A 135 5.61 -3.61 -11.86
N HIS A 136 4.82 -3.25 -12.87
CA HIS A 136 4.94 -3.71 -14.23
C HIS A 136 5.61 -2.65 -15.12
N PRO A 137 6.33 -3.04 -16.19
CA PRO A 137 7.08 -2.11 -17.04
C PRO A 137 6.26 -0.95 -17.64
N ASN A 138 4.93 -1.08 -17.69
CA ASN A 138 4.01 -0.14 -18.32
C ASN A 138 3.12 0.61 -17.30
N ALA A 139 3.38 0.48 -15.99
CA ALA A 139 2.61 1.19 -14.96
C ALA A 139 3.18 2.60 -14.77
N GLU A 140 2.59 3.60 -15.42
CA GLU A 140 3.05 5.01 -15.38
C GLU A 140 2.89 5.66 -13.98
N ALA A 141 1.79 5.37 -13.27
CA ALA A 141 1.47 6.03 -12.01
C ALA A 141 2.43 5.65 -10.86
N ASP A 142 2.88 4.39 -10.83
CA ASP A 142 3.72 3.86 -9.74
C ASP A 142 5.19 3.73 -10.15
N LYS A 143 5.54 4.19 -11.36
CA LYS A 143 6.90 4.10 -11.92
C LYS A 143 7.97 4.65 -10.98
N PRO A 144 7.84 5.85 -10.36
CA PRO A 144 8.86 6.37 -9.47
C PRO A 144 9.11 5.48 -8.24
N PHE A 145 8.05 4.88 -7.68
CA PHE A 145 8.17 3.92 -6.59
C PHE A 145 8.90 2.66 -7.03
N CYS A 146 8.46 2.07 -8.15
CA CYS A 146 9.02 0.84 -8.69
C CYS A 146 10.51 0.97 -9.04
N GLU A 147 10.88 2.07 -9.68
CA GLU A 147 12.27 2.39 -10.01
C GLU A 147 13.11 2.53 -8.75
N THR A 148 12.63 3.31 -7.77
CA THR A 148 13.35 3.53 -6.50
C THR A 148 13.54 2.21 -5.74
N VAL A 149 12.48 1.41 -5.57
CA VAL A 149 12.55 0.12 -4.85
C VAL A 149 13.45 -0.87 -5.58
N SER A 150 13.35 -0.97 -6.90
CA SER A 150 14.22 -1.85 -7.69
C SER A 150 15.69 -1.47 -7.59
N LYS A 151 15.98 -0.17 -7.65
CA LYS A 151 17.34 0.36 -7.53
C LYS A 151 17.93 0.13 -6.14
N LEU A 152 17.13 0.33 -5.08
CA LEU A 152 17.50 -0.03 -3.71
C LEU A 152 17.79 -1.54 -3.58
N GLN A 153 16.92 -2.41 -4.11
CA GLN A 153 17.15 -3.85 -4.09
C GLN A 153 18.47 -4.24 -4.76
N LYS A 154 18.79 -3.60 -5.90
CA LYS A 154 20.07 -3.78 -6.60
C LYS A 154 21.24 -3.30 -5.72
N ALA A 155 21.16 -2.09 -5.18
CA ALA A 155 22.20 -1.50 -4.33
C ALA A 155 22.51 -2.40 -3.12
N PHE A 156 21.49 -2.84 -2.38
CA PHE A 156 21.66 -3.74 -1.23
C PHE A 156 22.19 -5.11 -1.62
N LYS A 157 21.81 -5.64 -2.80
CA LYS A 157 22.39 -6.89 -3.33
C LYS A 157 23.89 -6.75 -3.60
N GLU A 158 24.32 -5.62 -4.16
CA GLU A 158 25.74 -5.35 -4.39
C GLU A 158 26.51 -5.17 -3.08
N VAL A 159 25.94 -4.48 -2.08
CA VAL A 159 26.56 -4.38 -0.74
C VAL A 159 26.74 -5.77 -0.14
N ARG A 160 25.69 -6.61 -0.17
CA ARG A 160 25.78 -8.00 0.32
C ARG A 160 26.88 -8.79 -0.39
N SER A 161 26.98 -8.64 -1.72
CA SER A 161 28.03 -9.30 -2.49
C SER A 161 29.42 -8.78 -2.13
N ALA A 162 29.57 -7.47 -1.89
CA ALA A 162 30.83 -6.85 -1.48
C ALA A 162 31.29 -7.35 -0.11
N VAL A 163 30.38 -7.37 0.88
CA VAL A 163 30.64 -7.91 2.23
C VAL A 163 31.06 -9.38 2.15
N ALA A 164 30.35 -10.19 1.35
CA ALA A 164 30.68 -11.61 1.19
C ALA A 164 32.05 -11.86 0.51
N GLN A 165 32.50 -10.94 -0.36
CA GLN A 165 33.78 -11.01 -1.05
C GLN A 165 34.95 -10.52 -0.19
N GLY A 166 34.70 -9.66 0.80
CA GLY A 166 35.70 -9.00 1.63
C GLY A 166 36.44 -9.88 2.65
N LYS A 167 36.24 -11.21 2.67
CA LYS A 167 36.78 -12.20 3.63
C LYS A 167 38.02 -11.75 4.44
N LYS A 168 37.77 -11.06 5.56
CA LYS A 168 38.57 -11.04 6.81
C LYS A 168 37.67 -10.52 7.93
N GLU A 169 37.21 -11.41 8.81
CA GLU A 169 36.62 -11.15 10.14
C GLU A 169 35.46 -10.14 10.28
N GLU A 170 35.03 -9.44 9.23
CA GLU A 170 33.74 -8.74 9.15
C GLU A 170 32.64 -9.81 8.97
N THR A 171 32.02 -10.11 10.11
CA THR A 171 31.22 -11.29 10.43
C THR A 171 29.83 -11.26 9.78
N ILE A 172 29.09 -12.36 9.94
CA ILE A 172 27.63 -12.49 9.73
C ILE A 172 26.85 -11.21 10.14
N ASP A 173 27.35 -10.47 11.12
CA ASP A 173 26.81 -9.19 11.60
C ASP A 173 26.64 -8.15 10.51
N ASP A 174 27.57 -7.99 9.57
CA ASP A 174 27.43 -6.98 8.51
C ASP A 174 26.36 -7.37 7.49
N VAL A 175 26.27 -8.64 7.14
CA VAL A 175 25.18 -9.16 6.29
C VAL A 175 23.83 -9.03 7.00
N PHE A 176 23.80 -9.27 8.30
CA PHE A 176 22.62 -9.06 9.14
C PHE A 176 22.22 -7.58 9.15
N LEU A 177 23.16 -6.66 9.37
CA LEU A 177 22.95 -5.21 9.34
C LEU A 177 22.42 -4.75 7.98
N VAL A 178 22.95 -5.25 6.85
CA VAL A 178 22.40 -4.95 5.51
C VAL A 178 20.92 -5.31 5.41
N ASN A 179 20.51 -6.46 5.94
CA ASN A 179 19.10 -6.85 5.94
C ASN A 179 18.28 -5.98 6.92
N GLN A 180 18.87 -5.63 8.06
CA GLN A 180 18.26 -4.78 9.07
C GLN A 180 18.03 -3.35 8.58
N GLU A 181 18.84 -2.84 7.65
CA GLU A 181 18.71 -1.48 7.08
C GLU A 181 17.71 -1.43 5.90
N PHE A 182 17.50 -2.55 5.20
CA PHE A 182 16.57 -2.60 4.06
C PHE A 182 15.12 -2.45 4.49
N ALA A 183 14.71 -3.17 5.55
CA ALA A 183 13.32 -3.13 6.02
C ALA A 183 12.87 -1.73 6.51
N PRO A 184 13.63 -1.02 7.36
CA PRO A 184 13.35 0.37 7.74
C PRO A 184 13.26 1.32 6.54
N THR A 185 14.14 1.16 5.54
CA THR A 185 14.10 1.96 4.32
C THR A 185 12.76 1.81 3.60
N ILE A 186 12.30 0.56 3.40
CA ILE A 186 10.99 0.30 2.78
C ILE A 186 9.84 0.79 3.67
N ARG A 187 9.94 0.65 5.00
CA ARG A 187 8.93 1.17 5.93
C ARG A 187 8.79 2.69 5.86
N ALA A 188 9.89 3.42 5.72
CA ALA A 188 9.87 4.87 5.56
C ALA A 188 9.16 5.30 4.27
N ILE A 189 9.44 4.62 3.15
CA ILE A 189 8.75 4.85 1.87
C ILE A 189 7.25 4.55 2.04
N ASN A 190 6.90 3.38 2.59
CA ASN A 190 5.50 2.99 2.77
C ASN A 190 4.74 3.95 3.67
N LYS A 191 5.38 4.48 4.72
CA LYS A 191 4.81 5.51 5.58
C LYS A 191 4.47 6.76 4.77
N ALA A 192 5.39 7.27 3.94
CA ALA A 192 5.09 8.44 3.09
C ALA A 192 3.86 8.22 2.19
N TYR A 193 3.70 7.01 1.63
CA TYR A 193 2.50 6.64 0.88
C TYR A 193 1.22 6.63 1.73
N ALA A 194 1.30 6.13 2.96
CA ALA A 194 0.16 6.16 3.89
C ALA A 194 -0.20 7.58 4.34
N ASP A 195 0.79 8.48 4.42
CA ASP A 195 0.61 9.91 4.65
C ASP A 195 -0.11 10.59 3.49
N GLY A 196 0.13 10.14 2.25
CA GLY A 196 -0.62 10.54 1.07
C GLY A 196 -0.31 11.96 0.57
N ASP A 197 0.70 12.63 1.12
CA ASP A 197 1.22 13.89 0.59
C ASP A 197 2.14 13.59 -0.59
N GLU A 198 1.69 13.91 -1.81
CA GLU A 198 2.43 13.66 -3.05
C GLU A 198 3.82 14.31 -3.06
N LYS A 199 4.00 15.48 -2.43
CA LYS A 199 5.30 16.15 -2.35
C LYS A 199 6.22 15.41 -1.39
N GLU A 200 5.69 14.94 -0.27
CA GLU A 200 6.45 14.15 0.70
C GLU A 200 6.85 12.79 0.11
N ILE A 201 5.94 12.11 -0.59
CA ILE A 201 6.22 10.87 -1.33
C ILE A 201 7.37 11.11 -2.32
N ALA A 202 7.26 12.15 -3.17
CA ALA A 202 8.29 12.46 -4.14
C ALA A 202 9.65 12.79 -3.49
N ALA A 203 9.64 13.53 -2.37
CA ALA A 203 10.86 13.87 -1.64
C ALA A 203 11.52 12.64 -1.00
N VAL A 204 10.73 11.74 -0.41
CA VAL A 204 11.20 10.48 0.19
C VAL A 204 11.78 9.56 -0.88
N LEU A 205 11.07 9.37 -2.01
CA LEU A 205 11.57 8.58 -3.14
C LEU A 205 12.88 9.16 -3.69
N ALA A 206 12.95 10.46 -3.94
CA ALA A 206 14.16 11.11 -4.44
C ALA A 206 15.33 11.00 -3.46
N THR A 207 15.06 11.01 -2.15
CA THR A 207 16.09 10.86 -1.12
C THR A 207 16.67 9.45 -1.14
N TYR A 208 15.83 8.42 -1.17
CA TYR A 208 16.30 7.04 -1.20
C TYR A 208 16.86 6.61 -2.57
N ASP A 209 16.41 7.23 -3.67
CA ASP A 209 17.02 7.03 -4.99
C ASP A 209 18.48 7.54 -5.00
N LYS A 210 18.75 8.71 -4.41
CA LYS A 210 20.12 9.22 -4.20
C LYS A 210 20.96 8.31 -3.31
N CYS A 211 20.38 7.71 -2.27
CA CYS A 211 21.08 6.72 -1.46
C CYS A 211 21.49 5.51 -2.30
N ALA A 212 20.58 5.01 -3.14
CA ALA A 212 20.87 3.89 -4.03
C ALA A 212 21.99 4.25 -5.02
N ASP A 213 21.97 5.45 -5.61
CA ASP A 213 23.05 5.93 -6.48
C ASP A 213 24.40 6.00 -5.77
N ALA A 214 24.45 6.55 -4.56
CA ALA A 214 25.68 6.64 -3.77
C ALA A 214 26.26 5.24 -3.49
N ILE A 215 25.42 4.28 -3.10
CA ILE A 215 25.83 2.89 -2.84
C ILE A 215 26.33 2.22 -4.12
N LEU A 216 25.65 2.41 -5.24
CA LEU A 216 26.03 1.80 -6.52
C LEU A 216 27.35 2.38 -7.05
N ALA A 217 27.55 3.69 -6.90
CA ALA A 217 28.77 4.38 -7.32
C ALA A 217 29.98 4.12 -6.41
N ALA A 218 29.76 3.70 -5.15
CA ALA A 218 30.83 3.47 -4.19
C ALA A 218 31.79 2.35 -4.63
N PRO A 219 33.11 2.50 -4.36
CA PRO A 219 34.07 1.41 -4.49
C PRO A 219 33.65 0.18 -3.69
N LEU A 220 33.98 -1.02 -4.18
CA LEU A 220 33.54 -2.29 -3.58
C LEU A 220 33.78 -2.35 -2.05
N ALA A 221 34.97 -1.96 -1.60
CA ALA A 221 35.35 -1.97 -0.19
C ALA A 221 34.61 -0.92 0.67
N GLU A 222 34.02 0.11 0.05
CA GLU A 222 33.35 1.21 0.75
C GLU A 222 31.82 1.09 0.72
N LYS A 223 31.26 0.20 -0.11
CA LYS A 223 29.80 0.06 -0.31
C LYS A 223 29.02 -0.09 1.00
N PHE A 224 29.51 -0.88 1.96
CA PHE A 224 28.83 -1.05 3.25
C PHE A 224 28.87 0.23 4.11
N LYS A 225 30.02 0.91 4.17
CA LYS A 225 30.15 2.19 4.85
C LYS A 225 29.24 3.26 4.24
N VAL A 226 29.28 3.39 2.92
CA VAL A 226 28.44 4.35 2.17
C VAL A 226 26.96 4.06 2.35
N MET A 227 26.55 2.79 2.39
CA MET A 227 25.16 2.40 2.70
C MET A 227 24.74 2.92 4.08
N LYS A 228 25.51 2.64 5.14
CA LYS A 228 25.19 3.10 6.50
C LYS A 228 25.08 4.62 6.58
N GLU A 229 26.05 5.34 6.02
CA GLU A 229 26.09 6.79 6.05
C GLU A 229 24.93 7.42 5.25
N SER A 230 24.65 6.88 4.06
CA SER A 230 23.58 7.39 3.19
C SER A 230 22.19 7.16 3.79
N ILE A 231 21.94 5.98 4.36
CA ILE A 231 20.66 5.67 5.01
C ILE A 231 20.49 6.51 6.27
N ALA A 232 21.52 6.65 7.10
CA ALA A 232 21.47 7.51 8.27
C ALA A 232 21.24 9.00 7.90
N ALA A 233 21.75 9.45 6.75
CA ALA A 233 21.45 10.78 6.23
C ALA A 233 20.00 10.89 5.75
N ALA A 234 19.50 9.91 5.00
CA ALA A 234 18.11 9.87 4.54
C ALA A 234 17.10 9.87 5.69
N SER A 235 17.33 9.08 6.73
CA SER A 235 16.45 9.00 7.91
C SER A 235 16.44 10.28 8.75
N ARG A 236 17.40 11.20 8.54
CA ARG A 236 17.45 12.53 9.17
C ARG A 236 16.93 13.65 8.28
N ALA A 237 16.66 13.37 7.00
CA ALA A 237 16.07 14.36 6.11
C ALA A 237 14.66 14.71 6.62
N PRO A 238 14.25 15.99 6.55
CA PRO A 238 12.99 16.44 7.13
C PRO A 238 11.80 15.95 6.29
N GLY A 239 11.33 14.74 6.55
CA GLY A 239 9.90 14.39 6.54
C GLY A 239 9.46 14.39 7.99
N LYS A 240 8.42 15.15 8.35
CA LYS A 240 8.09 15.51 9.74
C LYS A 240 8.36 14.37 10.74
N GLN A 241 9.42 14.51 11.54
CA GLN A 241 9.49 13.82 12.82
C GLN A 241 8.35 14.38 13.66
N ALA A 242 7.29 13.59 13.85
CA ALA A 242 6.37 13.86 14.94
C ALA A 242 7.17 13.76 16.27
N PRO A 243 6.93 14.67 17.22
CA PRO A 243 7.66 14.74 18.48
C PRO A 243 7.51 13.48 19.34
#